data_AF-X1F2K6-F1
#
_entry.id   AF-X1F2K6-F1
#
_cell.length_a   1.000
_cell.length_b   1.000
_cell.length_c   1.000
_cell.angle_alpha   90.00
_cell.angle_beta   90.00
_cell.angle_gamma   90.00
#
_symmetry.space_group_name_H-M   'P 1'
#
loop_
_entity.id
_entity.type
_entity.pdbx_description
1 polymer ?
#
loop_
_entity_poly.entity_id
_entity_poly.type
_entity_poly.pdbx_seq_one_letter_code
_entity_poly.pdbx_strand_id
1 'polypeptide(L)' 'MRKKKRIILIVLDSVGVGALPDANKYNDENSNTLGNMAKVLG' A
#
# COMPACT_ATOMS: atom_id res chain seq x y z
N MET A 1 30.87 5.43 -1.53
CA MET A 1 29.71 4.74 -2.16
C MET A 1 29.28 5.50 -3.40
N ARG A 2 29.24 4.86 -4.58
CA ARG A 2 28.89 5.52 -5.84
C ARG A 2 27.36 5.59 -5.96
N LYS A 3 26.78 6.79 -5.92
CA LYS A 3 25.33 7.03 -6.04
C LYS A 3 24.82 6.39 -7.35
N LYS A 4 23.65 5.71 -7.31
CA LYS A 4 23.03 5.16 -8.53
C LYS A 4 22.78 6.30 -9.52
N LYS A 5 23.20 6.13 -10.78
CA LYS A 5 23.11 7.18 -11.82
C LYS A 5 21.66 7.47 -12.26
N ARG A 6 20.76 6.50 -12.12
CA ARG A 6 19.33 6.59 -12.48
C ARG A 6 18.50 5.82 -11.47
N ILE A 7 17.28 6.31 -11.20
CA ILE A 7 16.27 5.66 -10.35
C ILE A 7 15.01 5.53 -11.21
N ILE A 8 14.39 4.35 -11.19
CA ILE A 8 13.04 4.14 -11.73
C ILE A 8 12.12 4.08 -10.50
N LEU A 9 11.31 5.12 -10.32
CA LEU A 9 10.31 5.19 -9.26
C LEU A 9 8.95 4.93 -9.87
N ILE A 10 8.23 3.95 -9.34
CA ILE A 10 6.86 3.63 -9.74
C ILE A 10 6.00 3.87 -8.50
N VAL A 11 4.99 4.72 -8.64
CA VAL A 11 3.97 4.94 -7.61
C VAL A 11 2.73 4.17 -8.03
N LEU A 12 2.32 3.22 -7.20
CA LEU A 12 1.06 2.51 -7.35
C LEU A 12 0.02 3.26 -6.51
N ASP A 13 -0.66 4.21 -7.14
CA ASP A 13 -1.60 5.09 -6.44
C ASP A 13 -2.74 4.27 -5.80
N SER A 14 -3.07 4.58 -4.55
CA SER A 14 -4.07 3.89 -3.72
C SER A 14 -3.87 2.39 -3.41
N VAL A 15 -2.76 1.76 -3.85
CA VAL A 15 -2.51 0.32 -3.66
C VAL A 15 -1.98 0.02 -2.25
N GLY A 16 -2.90 -0.01 -1.27
CA GLY A 16 -2.62 -0.35 0.13
C GLY A 16 -2.49 -1.86 0.40
N VAL A 17 -1.67 -2.21 1.41
CA VAL A 17 -1.39 -3.61 1.84
C VAL A 17 -1.99 -3.95 3.21
N GLY A 18 -2.84 -3.09 3.77
CA GLY A 18 -3.40 -3.25 5.11
C GLY A 18 -3.53 -1.91 5.83
N ALA A 19 -4.32 -1.91 6.90
CA ALA A 19 -4.56 -0.74 7.73
C ALA A 19 -3.30 -0.38 8.53
N LEU A 20 -3.04 0.92 8.69
CA LEU A 20 -1.99 1.41 9.57
C LEU A 20 -2.42 1.34 11.04
N PRO A 21 -1.46 1.40 12.01
CA PRO A 21 -1.78 1.34 13.43
C PRO A 21 -2.74 2.45 13.92
N ASP A 22 -2.82 3.56 13.21
CA ASP A 22 -3.67 4.71 13.53
C ASP A 22 -4.94 4.81 12.67
N ALA A 23 -5.30 3.75 11.94
CA ALA A 23 -6.47 3.72 11.07
C ALA A 23 -7.79 4.03 11.82
N ASN A 24 -7.83 3.80 13.13
CA ASN A 24 -8.95 4.18 14.01
C ASN A 24 -9.25 5.67 14.01
N LYS A 25 -8.24 6.52 13.80
CA LYS A 25 -8.41 7.98 13.74
C LYS A 25 -9.11 8.44 12.46
N TYR A 26 -9.12 7.59 11.44
CA TYR A 26 -9.62 7.91 10.10
C TYR A 26 -10.85 7.08 9.72
N ASN A 27 -11.41 6.28 10.64
CA ASN A 27 -12.48 5.32 10.38
C ASN A 27 -12.15 4.28 9.30
N ASP A 28 -10.86 3.98 9.12
CA ASP A 28 -10.36 3.03 8.13
C ASP A 28 -9.85 1.73 8.77
N GLU A 29 -10.34 1.42 9.98
CA GLU A 29 -10.06 0.17 10.65
C GLU A 29 -10.44 -1.00 9.74
N ASN A 30 -9.54 -1.99 9.62
CA ASN A 30 -9.67 -3.17 8.76
C ASN A 30 -9.52 -2.95 7.24
N SER A 31 -9.19 -1.74 6.78
CA SER A 31 -8.84 -1.51 5.38
C SER A 31 -7.69 -2.41 4.92
N ASN A 32 -7.86 -3.11 3.79
CA ASN A 32 -6.81 -3.92 3.19
C ASN A 32 -7.05 -4.04 1.67
N THR A 33 -6.60 -3.05 0.90
CA THR A 33 -6.90 -2.97 -0.54
C THR A 33 -6.44 -4.22 -1.29
N LEU A 34 -5.15 -4.53 -1.30
CA LEU A 34 -4.63 -5.70 -2.00
C LEU A 34 -5.19 -7.01 -1.44
N GLY A 35 -5.27 -7.16 -0.11
CA GLY A 35 -5.78 -8.38 0.51
C GLY A 35 -7.26 -8.63 0.21
N ASN A 36 -8.10 -7.59 0.16
CA ASN A 36 -9.52 -7.73 -0.18
C ASN A 36 -9.70 -8.02 -1.67
N MET A 37 -8.90 -7.41 -2.55
CA MET A 37 -8.89 -7.75 -3.97
C MET A 37 -8.46 -9.19 -4.22
N ALA A 38 -7.38 -9.66 -3.60
CA ALA A 38 -6.92 -11.05 -3.70
C ALA A 38 -7.99 -12.03 -3.21
N LYS A 39 -8.66 -11.77 -2.09
CA LYS A 39 -9.77 -12.63 -1.62
C LYS A 39 -10.91 -12.79 -2.63
N VAL A 40 -11.17 -11.77 -3.45
CA VAL A 40 -12.25 -11.77 -4.44
C VAL A 40 -11.77 -12.29 -5.80
N LEU A 41 -10.51 -12.06 -6.17
CA LEU A 41 -9.97 -12.25 -7.52
C LEU A 41 -8.86 -13.31 -7.64
N GLY A 42 -8.13 -13.64 -6.57
CA GLY A 42 -6.99 -14.60 -6.55
C GLY A 42 -5.72 -14.02 -5.95
#